data_AF-A0A378ALE0-F1
#
_entry.id   AF-A0A378ALE0-F1
#
_cell.length_a   1.000
_cell.length_b   1.000
_cell.length_c   1.000
_cell.angle_alpha   90.00
_cell.angle_beta   90.00
_cell.angle_gamma   90.00
#
_symmetry.space_group_name_H-M   'P 1'
#
loop_
_entity.id
_entity.type
_entity.pdbx_description
1 polymer ?
#
loop_
_entity_poly.entity_id
_entity_poly.type
_entity_poly.pdbx_seq_one_letter_code
_entity_poly.pdbx_strand_id
1 'polypeptide(L)'
;MLAAVIFCGLGYAEGAKLTRELGGWQVICWALVIALPLMLPASLLVQPASWHAISASSWVALGYVSLFSMLIGFIFWYKGLAAGGIAAVGQLQLLQPFFGLGLSAALLHETVSPLMLAVTLGVVLCVVGSRKFARQRVGAGSGSRD
;
A
#
# COMPACT_ATOMS: atom_id res chain seq x y z
N MET A 1 9.24 -11.23 2.51
CA MET A 1 9.12 -9.76 2.29
C MET A 1 9.26 -9.36 0.83
N LEU A 2 10.34 -9.72 0.11
CA LEU A 2 10.55 -9.32 -1.30
C LEU A 2 9.43 -9.76 -2.25
N ALA A 3 9.00 -11.03 -2.18
CA ALA A 3 7.87 -11.52 -2.97
C ALA A 3 6.60 -10.69 -2.73
N ALA A 4 6.29 -10.37 -1.47
CA ALA A 4 5.13 -9.55 -1.12
C ALA A 4 5.21 -8.14 -1.74
N VAL A 5 6.39 -7.51 -1.75
CA VAL A 5 6.60 -6.21 -2.40
C VAL A 5 6.34 -6.31 -3.91
N ILE A 6 6.86 -7.35 -4.57
CA ILE A 6 6.66 -7.57 -6.01
C ILE A 6 5.17 -7.76 -6.32
N PHE A 7 4.50 -8.68 -5.61
CA PHE A 7 3.08 -8.96 -5.85
C PHE A 7 2.18 -7.76 -5.52
N CYS A 8 2.48 -7.02 -4.46
CA CYS A 8 1.74 -5.80 -4.10
C CYS A 8 1.90 -4.72 -5.18
N GLY A 9 3.13 -4.47 -5.64
CA GLY A 9 3.40 -3.52 -6.72
C GLY A 9 2.70 -3.88 -8.03
N LEU A 10 2.75 -5.15 -8.43
CA LEU A 10 2.02 -5.66 -9.59
C LEU A 10 0.50 -5.52 -9.41
N GLY A 11 -0.02 -5.90 -8.24
CA GLY A 11 -1.45 -5.77 -7.93
C GLY A 11 -1.95 -4.34 -8.02
N TYR A 12 -1.16 -3.36 -7.56
CA TYR A 12 -1.51 -1.94 -7.72
C TYR A 12 -1.44 -1.45 -9.16
N ALA A 13 -0.44 -1.90 -9.92
CA ALA A 13 -0.32 -1.54 -11.32
C ALA A 13 -1.47 -2.10 -12.16
N GLU A 14 -1.81 -3.37 -11.99
CA GLU A 14 -2.92 -4.02 -12.69
C GLU A 14 -4.28 -3.51 -12.20
N GLY A 15 -4.45 -3.31 -10.90
CA GLY A 15 -5.67 -2.72 -10.34
C GLY A 15 -5.95 -1.31 -10.89
N ALA A 16 -4.90 -0.50 -11.07
CA ALA A 16 -5.02 0.81 -11.69
C ALA A 16 -5.40 0.75 -13.19
N LYS A 17 -4.87 -0.23 -13.93
CA LYS A 17 -5.27 -0.48 -15.34
C LYS A 17 -6.73 -0.90 -15.42
N LEU A 18 -7.12 -1.94 -14.68
CA LEU A 18 -8.49 -2.47 -14.65
C LEU A 18 -9.50 -1.41 -14.20
N THR A 19 -9.10 -0.47 -13.35
CA THR A 19 -9.97 0.63 -12.90
C THR A 19 -10.41 1.54 -14.04
N ARG A 20 -9.64 1.62 -15.14
CA ARG A 20 -10.03 2.40 -16.32
C ARG A 20 -11.13 1.72 -17.14
N GLU A 21 -11.27 0.40 -17.02
CA GLU A 21 -12.25 -0.40 -17.76
C GLU A 21 -13.49 -0.74 -16.91
N LEU A 22 -13.27 -1.15 -15.66
CA LEU A 22 -14.30 -1.65 -14.74
C LEU A 22 -14.69 -0.64 -13.64
N GLY A 23 -13.93 0.44 -13.46
CA GLY A 23 -14.13 1.35 -12.32
C GLY A 23 -13.60 0.80 -10.98
N GLY A 24 -13.14 1.72 -10.12
CA GLY A 24 -12.34 1.35 -8.94
C GLY A 24 -13.07 0.51 -7.89
N TRP A 25 -14.39 0.65 -7.78
CA TRP A 25 -15.19 -0.13 -6.83
C TRP A 25 -15.37 -1.58 -7.27
N GLN A 26 -15.56 -1.83 -8.57
CA GLN A 26 -15.67 -3.20 -9.08
C GLN A 26 -14.33 -3.93 -8.96
N VAL A 27 -13.21 -3.24 -9.22
CA VAL A 27 -11.87 -3.82 -9.10
C VAL A 27 -11.58 -4.30 -7.68
N ILE A 28 -11.85 -3.49 -6.65
CA ILE A 28 -11.61 -3.93 -5.27
C ILE A 28 -12.58 -5.02 -4.84
N CYS A 29 -13.86 -4.95 -5.22
CA CYS A 29 -14.83 -6.01 -4.92
C CYS A 29 -14.39 -7.35 -5.51
N TRP A 30 -13.98 -7.38 -6.78
CA TRP A 30 -13.46 -8.59 -7.41
C TRP A 30 -12.15 -9.07 -6.78
N ALA A 31 -11.24 -8.16 -6.44
CA ALA A 31 -10.01 -8.53 -5.73
C ALA A 31 -10.31 -9.20 -4.38
N LEU A 32 -11.29 -8.71 -3.63
CA LEU A 32 -11.72 -9.32 -2.35
C LEU A 32 -12.36 -10.69 -2.56
N VAL A 33 -13.23 -10.84 -3.57
CA VAL A 33 -13.85 -12.13 -3.91
C VAL A 33 -12.79 -13.17 -4.31
N ILE A 34 -11.79 -12.77 -5.10
CA ILE A 34 -10.69 -13.65 -5.51
C ILE A 34 -9.76 -13.99 -4.33
N ALA A 35 -9.55 -13.06 -3.40
CA ALA A 35 -8.73 -13.30 -2.22
C ALA A 35 -9.43 -14.21 -1.18
N LEU A 36 -10.77 -14.17 -1.11
CA LEU A 36 -11.57 -14.92 -0.15
C LEU A 36 -11.25 -16.43 -0.07
N PRO A 37 -11.16 -17.21 -1.17
CA PRO A 37 -10.86 -18.65 -1.09
C PRO A 37 -9.50 -18.97 -0.46
N LEU A 38 -8.54 -18.04 -0.49
CA LEU A 38 -7.25 -18.21 0.19
C LEU A 38 -7.28 -17.66 1.63
N MET A 39 -7.87 -16.48 1.80
CA MET A 39 -7.88 -15.77 3.08
C MET A 39 -8.81 -16.40 4.12
N LEU A 40 -9.92 -17.00 3.70
CA LEU A 40 -10.85 -17.64 4.63
C LEU A 40 -10.22 -18.87 5.31
N PRO A 41 -9.64 -19.85 4.60
CA PRO A 41 -8.90 -20.94 5.25
C PRO A 41 -7.75 -20.43 6.11
N ALA A 42 -6.97 -19.46 5.62
CA ALA A 42 -5.88 -18.88 6.39
C ALA A 42 -6.37 -18.29 7.72
N SER A 43 -7.49 -17.55 7.71
CA SER A 43 -8.11 -16.98 8.91
C SER A 43 -8.56 -18.05 9.90
N LEU A 44 -9.06 -19.19 9.43
CA LEU A 44 -9.46 -20.31 10.29
C LEU A 44 -8.26 -21.04 10.91
N LEU A 45 -7.13 -21.11 10.18
CA LEU A 45 -5.90 -21.71 10.67
C LEU A 45 -5.21 -20.86 11.74
N VAL A 46 -5.34 -19.53 11.68
CA VAL A 46 -4.70 -18.59 12.63
C VAL A 46 -5.68 -17.99 13.65
N GLN A 47 -6.89 -18.53 13.76
CA GLN A 47 -7.89 -18.03 14.68
C GLN A 47 -7.41 -18.12 16.14
N PRO A 48 -7.87 -17.23 17.04
CA PRO A 48 -7.50 -17.30 18.44
C PRO A 48 -8.06 -18.56 19.11
N ALA A 49 -7.35 -19.05 20.13
CA ALA A 49 -7.81 -20.21 20.92
C ALA A 49 -9.13 -19.95 21.67
N SER A 50 -9.46 -18.67 21.93
CA SER A 50 -10.72 -18.25 22.53
C SER A 50 -11.18 -16.90 21.97
N TRP A 51 -12.48 -16.77 21.75
CA TRP A 51 -13.14 -15.55 21.28
C TRP A 51 -13.61 -14.64 22.41
N HIS A 52 -13.60 -15.12 23.67
CA HIS A 52 -14.15 -14.38 24.82
C HIS A 52 -13.32 -13.15 25.21
N ALA A 53 -12.02 -13.11 24.85
CA ALA A 53 -11.13 -11.99 25.18
C ALA A 53 -11.16 -10.86 24.12
N ILE A 54 -11.97 -10.96 23.07
CA ILE A 54 -12.03 -9.95 22.02
C ILE A 54 -12.95 -8.81 22.47
N SER A 55 -12.37 -7.64 22.68
CA SER A 55 -13.12 -6.46 23.12
C SER A 55 -14.04 -5.93 22.00
N ALA A 56 -15.06 -5.15 22.39
CA ALA A 56 -15.90 -4.42 21.44
C ALA A 56 -15.07 -3.45 20.58
N SER A 57 -14.02 -2.84 21.14
CA SER A 57 -13.12 -1.95 20.38
C SER A 57 -12.36 -2.69 19.28
N SER A 58 -11.96 -3.95 19.49
CA SER A 58 -11.34 -4.77 18.45
C SER A 58 -12.29 -5.05 17.28
N TRP A 59 -13.58 -5.31 17.56
CA TRP A 59 -14.60 -5.49 16.52
C TRP A 59 -14.86 -4.21 15.74
N VAL A 60 -14.94 -3.07 16.42
CA VAL A 60 -15.07 -1.75 15.77
C VAL A 60 -13.85 -1.45 14.90
N ALA A 61 -12.64 -1.72 15.41
CA ALA A 61 -11.41 -1.55 14.64
C ALA A 61 -11.38 -2.45 13.40
N LEU A 62 -11.82 -3.71 13.52
CA LEU A 62 -11.96 -4.62 12.37
C LEU A 62 -12.95 -4.05 11.34
N GLY A 63 -14.13 -3.63 11.78
CA GLY A 63 -15.12 -2.98 10.90
C GLY A 63 -14.57 -1.74 10.20
N TYR A 64 -13.84 -0.90 10.93
CA TYR A 64 -13.20 0.30 10.39
C TYR A 64 -12.15 -0.05 9.33
N VAL A 65 -11.21 -0.95 9.65
CA VAL A 65 -10.14 -1.35 8.74
C VAL A 65 -10.70 -2.05 7.50
N SER A 66 -11.72 -2.90 7.64
CA SER A 66 -12.32 -3.60 6.50
C SER A 66 -13.15 -2.68 5.60
N LEU A 67 -14.00 -1.82 6.16
CA LEU A 67 -14.92 -1.01 5.36
C LEU A 67 -14.28 0.29 4.89
N PHE A 68 -13.71 1.08 5.80
CA PHE A 68 -13.19 2.40 5.46
C PHE A 68 -11.81 2.31 4.84
N SER A 69 -10.87 1.60 5.48
CA SER A 69 -9.49 1.54 4.98
C SER A 69 -9.37 0.63 3.75
N MET A 70 -9.90 -0.59 3.85
CA MET A 70 -9.69 -1.62 2.83
C MET A 70 -10.67 -1.52 1.67
N LEU A 71 -11.97 -1.33 1.90
CA LEU A 71 -12.93 -1.22 0.80
C LEU A 71 -12.95 0.21 0.24
N ILE A 72 -13.49 1.17 0.99
CA ILE A 72 -13.72 2.55 0.53
C ILE A 72 -12.39 3.22 0.15
N GLY A 73 -11.38 3.10 1.01
CA GLY A 73 -10.04 3.64 0.77
C GLY A 73 -9.43 3.13 -0.53
N PHE A 74 -9.59 1.84 -0.84
CA PHE A 74 -9.07 1.28 -2.09
C PHE A 74 -9.83 1.72 -3.34
N ILE A 75 -11.12 2.05 -3.25
CA ILE A 75 -11.86 2.66 -4.37
C ILE A 75 -11.15 3.94 -4.79
N PHE A 76 -10.85 4.81 -3.84
CA PHE A 76 -10.15 6.06 -4.10
C PHE A 76 -8.68 5.84 -4.47
N TRP A 77 -8.02 4.87 -3.83
CA TRP A 77 -6.63 4.52 -4.13
C TRP A 77 -6.45 4.09 -5.58
N TYR A 78 -7.26 3.14 -6.07
CA TYR A 78 -7.17 2.68 -7.44
C TYR A 78 -7.57 3.75 -8.45
N LYS A 79 -8.59 4.56 -8.15
CA LYS A 79 -8.93 5.73 -8.97
C LYS A 79 -7.78 6.75 -9.02
N GLY A 80 -7.14 7.01 -7.88
CA GLY A 80 -5.98 7.88 -7.77
C GLY A 80 -4.80 7.38 -8.60
N LEU A 81 -4.48 6.09 -8.51
CA LEU A 81 -3.45 5.45 -9.33
C LEU A 81 -3.78 5.51 -10.83
N ALA A 82 -5.03 5.26 -11.21
CA ALA A 82 -5.48 5.28 -12.59
C ALA A 82 -5.39 6.68 -13.22
N ALA A 83 -5.73 7.73 -12.45
CA ALA A 83 -5.77 9.12 -12.89
C ALA A 83 -4.40 9.83 -12.78
N GLY A 84 -3.72 9.71 -11.64
CA GLY A 84 -2.44 10.38 -11.37
C GLY A 84 -1.21 9.63 -11.88
N GLY A 85 -1.39 8.40 -12.36
CA GLY A 85 -0.32 7.53 -12.81
C GLY A 85 0.39 6.80 -11.67
N ILE A 86 0.60 5.50 -11.86
CA ILE A 86 1.15 4.58 -10.85
C ILE A 86 2.48 5.08 -10.28
N ALA A 87 3.38 5.55 -11.15
CA ALA A 87 4.71 6.00 -10.72
C ALA A 87 4.66 7.28 -9.87
N ALA A 88 3.78 8.24 -10.17
CA ALA A 88 3.70 9.49 -9.40
C ALA A 88 3.01 9.27 -8.05
N VAL A 89 1.88 8.54 -8.07
CA VAL A 89 1.10 8.24 -6.86
C VAL A 89 1.88 7.31 -5.92
N GLY A 90 2.68 6.37 -6.46
CA GLY A 90 3.59 5.55 -5.65
C GLY A 90 4.67 6.36 -4.93
N GLN A 91 5.05 7.54 -5.43
CA GLN A 91 5.97 8.43 -4.71
C GLN A 91 5.27 9.19 -3.59
N LEU A 92 3.98 9.51 -3.74
CA LEU A 92 3.19 10.08 -2.65
C LEU A 92 3.13 9.11 -1.46
N GLN A 93 3.14 7.80 -1.69
CA GLN A 93 3.23 6.81 -0.62
C GLN A 93 4.55 6.85 0.17
N LEU A 94 5.62 7.46 -0.33
CA LEU A 94 6.83 7.66 0.47
C LEU A 94 6.61 8.64 1.63
N LEU A 95 5.49 9.38 1.64
CA LEU A 95 5.04 10.17 2.78
C LEU A 95 4.38 9.32 3.87
N GLN A 96 3.85 8.15 3.52
CA GLN A 96 3.11 7.28 4.45
C GLN A 96 3.92 6.89 5.69
N PRO A 97 5.22 6.55 5.60
CA PRO A 97 6.04 6.28 6.79
C PRO A 97 6.13 7.48 7.75
N PHE A 98 6.21 8.71 7.23
CA PHE A 98 6.26 9.91 8.08
C PHE A 98 4.93 10.16 8.77
N PHE A 99 3.82 10.04 8.03
CA PHE A 99 2.50 10.12 8.64
C PHE A 99 2.26 8.98 9.64
N GLY A 100 2.76 7.78 9.37
CA GLY A 100 2.71 6.65 10.29
C GLY A 100 3.42 6.94 11.61
N LEU A 101 4.66 7.42 11.55
CA LEU A 101 5.42 7.82 12.75
C LEU A 101 4.74 8.98 13.49
N GLY A 102 4.30 10.01 12.77
CA GLY A 102 3.65 11.18 13.34
C GLY A 102 2.31 10.84 14.01
N LEU A 103 1.47 10.03 13.35
CA LEU A 103 0.20 9.57 13.92
C LEU A 103 0.43 8.64 15.11
N SER A 104 1.46 7.79 15.08
CA SER A 104 1.80 6.95 16.24
C SER A 104 2.18 7.79 17.46
N ALA A 105 3.04 8.81 17.27
CA ALA A 105 3.38 9.74 18.35
C ALA A 105 2.16 10.53 18.85
N ALA A 106 1.29 10.99 17.94
CA ALA A 106 0.16 11.84 18.29
C ALA A 106 -1.01 11.09 18.94
N LEU A 107 -1.32 9.88 18.46
CA LEU A 107 -2.52 9.13 18.86
C LEU A 107 -2.22 7.98 19.82
N LEU A 108 -1.07 7.33 19.66
CA LEU A 108 -0.65 6.19 20.48
C LEU A 108 0.39 6.58 21.54
N HIS A 109 0.86 7.83 21.53
CA HIS A 109 1.90 8.36 22.41
C HIS A 109 3.21 7.56 22.34
N GLU A 110 3.51 6.95 21.20
CA GLU A 110 4.75 6.21 20.99
C GLU A 110 5.94 7.16 20.80
N THR A 111 7.10 6.75 21.32
CA THR A 111 8.34 7.51 21.18
C THR A 111 8.94 7.32 19.78
N VAL A 112 8.91 8.38 18.97
CA VAL A 112 9.60 8.41 17.67
C VAL A 112 11.05 8.80 17.88
N SER A 113 11.96 7.83 17.71
CA SER A 113 13.39 8.11 17.88
C SER A 113 13.96 8.88 16.67
N PRO A 114 15.00 9.70 16.85
CA PRO A 114 15.70 10.35 15.74
C PRO A 114 16.22 9.34 14.70
N LEU A 115 16.57 8.13 15.13
CA LEU A 115 17.03 7.05 14.24
C LEU A 115 15.90 6.56 13.31
N MET A 116 14.66 6.46 13.79
CA MET A 116 13.52 6.09 12.94
C MET A 116 13.35 7.10 11.80
N LEU A 117 13.40 8.40 12.12
CA LEU A 117 13.32 9.46 11.13
C LEU A 117 14.49 9.41 10.14
N ALA A 118 15.72 9.20 10.63
CA ALA A 118 16.90 9.11 9.79
C ALA A 118 16.83 7.92 8.81
N VAL A 119 16.37 6.75 9.26
CA VAL A 119 16.18 5.58 8.41
C VAL A 119 15.07 5.80 7.39
N THR A 120 13.94 6.37 7.79
CA THR A 120 12.86 6.72 6.87
C THR A 120 13.33 7.68 5.78
N LEU A 121 14.05 8.74 6.15
CA LEU A 121 14.67 9.66 5.20
C LEU A 121 15.68 8.96 4.28
N GLY A 122 16.52 8.08 4.83
CA GLY A 122 17.47 7.28 4.07
C GLY A 122 16.79 6.43 2.99
N VAL A 123 15.70 5.74 3.33
CA VAL A 123 14.91 4.96 2.36
C VAL A 123 14.36 5.85 1.25
N VAL A 124 13.81 7.01 1.58
CA VAL A 124 13.29 7.98 0.60
C VAL A 124 14.41 8.42 -0.35
N LEU A 125 15.57 8.79 0.20
CA LEU A 125 16.74 9.21 -0.59
C LEU A 125 17.24 8.08 -1.52
N CYS A 126 17.25 6.84 -1.05
CA CYS A 126 17.57 5.67 -1.89
C CYS A 126 16.57 5.50 -3.05
N VAL A 127 15.28 5.69 -2.80
CA VAL A 127 14.25 5.61 -3.86
C VAL A 127 14.41 6.77 -4.85
N VAL A 128 14.62 8.00 -4.37
CA VAL A 128 14.88 9.16 -5.24
C VAL A 128 16.14 8.94 -6.09
N GLY A 129 17.23 8.48 -5.48
CA GLY A 129 18.49 8.17 -6.16
C GLY A 129 18.32 7.10 -7.24
N SER A 130 17.76 5.95 -6.89
CA SER A 130 17.54 4.85 -7.84
C SER A 130 16.67 5.27 -9.03
N ARG A 131 15.62 6.08 -8.80
CA ARG A 131 14.77 6.62 -9.86
C ARG A 131 15.52 7.57 -10.79
N LYS A 132 16.42 8.41 -10.25
CA LYS A 132 17.26 9.33 -11.04
C LYS A 132 18.17 8.55 -11.99
N PHE A 133 18.85 7.53 -11.49
CA PHE A 133 19.74 6.68 -12.32
C PHE A 133 18.97 5.83 -13.33
N ALA A 134 17.79 5.31 -12.99
CA ALA A 134 16.95 4.56 -13.92
C ALA A 134 16.50 5.43 -15.11
N ARG A 135 16.12 6.69 -14.88
CA ARG A 135 15.75 7.64 -15.96
C ARG A 135 16.94 7.99 -16.85
N GLN A 136 18.15 8.12 -16.30
CA GLN A 136 19.37 8.41 -17.06
C GLN A 136 19.74 7.27 -18.01
N ARG A 137 19.57 6.00 -17.61
CA ARG A 137 19.83 4.84 -18.48
C ARG A 137 18.91 4.80 -19.70
N VAL A 138 17.64 5.19 -19.55
CA VAL A 138 16.68 5.23 -20.67
C VAL A 138 17.02 6.36 -21.64
N GLY A 139 17.51 7.51 -21.15
CA GLY A 139 17.91 8.65 -21.99
C GLY A 139 19.26 8.47 -22.72
N ALA A 140 20.21 7.73 -22.14
CA ALA A 140 21.50 7.47 -22.77
C ALA A 140 21.42 6.45 -23.93
N GLY A 141 20.40 5.60 -23.96
CA GLY A 141 20.20 4.59 -25.01
C GLY A 141 19.49 5.11 -26.28
N SER A 142 18.93 6.32 -26.27
CA SER A 142 18.20 6.89 -27.42
C SER A 142 19.05 7.83 -28.28
N GLY A 143 20.31 8.09 -27.93
CA GLY A 143 21.18 9.07 -28.59
C GLY A 143 22.26 8.49 -29.51
N SER A 144 22.14 7.23 -29.95
CA SER A 144 23.17 6.55 -30.79
C SER A 144 22.58 5.93 -32.06
N ARG A 145 21.57 6.58 -32.65
CA ARG A 145 21.01 6.23 -33.96
C ARG A 145 20.81 7.50 -34.78
N ASP A 146 21.91 8.12 -35.15
CA ASP A 146 22.02 9.02 -36.30
C ASP A 146 23.32 8.67 -37.04
#